data_AF-A0A0D6EPH5-F1
#
_entry.id   AF-A0A0D6EPH5-F1
#
_cell.length_a   1.000
_cell.length_b   1.000
_cell.length_c   1.000
_cell.angle_alpha   90.00
_cell.angle_beta   90.00
_cell.angle_gamma   90.00
#
_symmetry.space_group_name_H-M   'P 1'
#
loop_
_entity.id
_entity.type
_entity.pdbx_description
1 polymer ?
#
loop_
_entity_poly.entity_id
_entity_poly.type
_entity_poly.pdbx_seq_one_letter_code
_entity_poly.pdbx_strand_id
1 'polypeptide(L)'
;MTTIPSRLARLTSSSGSWPVAQARARSLYRQWYRGAPEIVQIYALNVPAHAIRAKVREMFDRNAQVTDVEAVDILLLKGYQEYQETINCWKMDRSVFVSLHAAQIYLKIDPGVGNSHVMRFFAAEELPARPATFLDAFYASRDDAGEVQPTA
;
A
#
# COMPACT_ATOMS: atom_id res chain seq x y z
N MET A 1 -34.98 -12.08 5.44
CA MET A 1 -33.84 -12.66 4.70
C MET A 1 -32.57 -12.18 5.40
N THR A 2 -31.80 -13.06 6.02
CA THR A 2 -30.54 -12.70 6.72
C THR A 2 -29.37 -12.91 5.75
N THR A 3 -28.54 -11.90 5.55
CA THR A 3 -27.35 -11.96 4.68
C THR A 3 -26.11 -12.30 5.51
N ILE A 4 -25.40 -13.35 5.12
CA ILE A 4 -24.16 -13.78 5.79
C ILE A 4 -23.02 -12.89 5.28
N PRO A 5 -22.16 -12.35 6.17
CA PRO A 5 -21.06 -11.50 5.76
C PRO A 5 -19.96 -12.30 5.04
N SER A 6 -19.20 -11.62 4.19
CA SER A 6 -18.07 -12.20 3.46
C SER A 6 -16.91 -12.58 4.39
N ARG A 7 -16.03 -13.46 3.90
CA ARG A 7 -14.85 -13.91 4.65
C ARG A 7 -14.02 -12.72 5.14
N LEU A 8 -13.65 -12.74 6.42
CA LEU A 8 -12.87 -11.71 7.13
C LEU A 8 -13.56 -10.35 7.29
N ALA A 9 -14.87 -10.25 6.99
CA ALA A 9 -15.64 -9.03 7.27
C ALA A 9 -15.61 -8.69 8.76
N ARG A 10 -15.39 -7.42 9.07
CA ARG A 10 -15.42 -6.88 10.43
C ARG A 10 -16.43 -5.75 10.51
N LEU A 11 -17.10 -5.66 11.67
CA LEU A 11 -17.92 -4.50 11.99
C LEU A 11 -17.01 -3.28 12.20
N THR A 12 -17.46 -2.14 11.68
CA THR A 12 -16.86 -0.84 11.96
C THR A 12 -17.00 -0.54 13.45
N SER A 13 -15.91 -0.07 14.07
CA SER A 13 -15.87 0.28 15.48
C SER A 13 -14.91 1.44 15.67
N SER A 14 -15.32 2.42 16.45
CA SER A 14 -14.47 3.51 16.95
C SER A 14 -13.73 3.06 18.21
N SER A 15 -12.54 3.59 18.40
CA SER A 15 -11.72 3.41 19.58
C SER A 15 -11.95 4.57 20.54
N GLY A 16 -12.30 4.26 21.80
CA GLY A 16 -12.52 5.28 22.82
C GLY A 16 -11.24 5.82 23.46
N SER A 17 -10.09 5.20 23.19
CA SER A 17 -8.80 5.62 23.75
C SER A 17 -7.62 5.19 22.87
N TRP A 18 -6.53 5.95 22.96
CA TRP A 18 -5.31 5.70 22.20
C TRP A 18 -4.71 4.28 22.40
N PRO A 19 -4.65 3.71 23.63
CA PRO A 19 -4.11 2.36 23.82
C PRO A 19 -4.92 1.28 23.08
N VAL A 20 -6.24 1.47 22.97
CA VAL A 20 -7.13 0.57 22.23
C VAL A 20 -6.86 0.68 20.73
N ALA A 21 -6.75 1.90 20.20
CA ALA A 21 -6.37 2.14 18.81
C ALA A 21 -5.02 1.47 18.47
N GLN A 22 -4.02 1.65 19.33
CA GLN A 22 -2.68 1.08 19.13
C GLN A 22 -2.69 -0.46 19.22
N ALA A 23 -3.52 -1.06 20.07
CA ALA A 23 -3.71 -2.51 20.12
C ALA A 23 -4.34 -3.03 18.81
N ARG A 24 -5.35 -2.33 18.27
CA ARG A 24 -5.99 -2.67 16.99
C ARG A 24 -5.02 -2.54 15.82
N ALA A 25 -4.20 -1.49 15.79
CA ALA A 25 -3.17 -1.29 14.77
C ALA A 25 -2.12 -2.41 14.79
N ARG A 26 -1.63 -2.80 15.98
CA ARG A 26 -0.72 -3.94 16.13
C ARG A 26 -1.37 -5.26 15.68
N SER A 27 -2.66 -5.45 15.96
CA SER A 27 -3.40 -6.63 15.51
C SER A 27 -3.52 -6.68 13.98
N LEU A 28 -3.82 -5.55 13.33
CA LEU A 28 -3.86 -5.44 11.87
C LEU A 28 -2.48 -5.72 11.26
N TYR A 29 -1.41 -5.12 11.79
CA TYR A 29 -0.04 -5.36 11.34
C TYR A 29 0.34 -6.84 11.40
N ARG A 30 -0.03 -7.53 12.49
CA ARG A 30 0.23 -8.97 12.65
C ARG A 30 -0.54 -9.83 11.64
N GLN A 31 -1.78 -9.44 11.30
CA GLN A 31 -2.57 -10.12 10.27
C GLN A 31 -1.88 -9.98 8.90
N TRP A 32 -1.49 -8.78 8.50
CA TRP A 32 -0.73 -8.55 7.27
C TRP A 32 0.59 -9.33 7.23
N TYR A 33 1.35 -9.32 8.34
CA TYR A 33 2.64 -10.00 8.41
C TYR A 33 2.50 -11.53 8.21
N ARG A 34 1.43 -12.11 8.77
CA ARG A 34 1.12 -13.55 8.66
C ARG A 34 0.48 -13.91 7.33
N GLY A 35 -0.33 -13.03 6.75
CA GLY A 35 -0.97 -13.21 5.44
C GLY A 35 0.00 -13.03 4.26
N ALA A 36 1.16 -12.40 4.45
CA ALA A 36 2.13 -12.16 3.38
C ALA A 36 2.47 -13.40 2.49
N PRO A 37 2.80 -14.60 3.03
CA PRO A 37 3.03 -15.79 2.19
C PRO A 37 1.78 -16.26 1.44
N GLU A 38 0.59 -16.13 2.03
CA GLU A 38 -0.68 -16.50 1.37
C GLU A 38 -0.95 -15.57 0.18
N ILE A 39 -0.67 -14.27 0.33
CA ILE A 39 -0.80 -13.27 -0.75
C ILE A 39 0.13 -13.62 -1.92
N VAL A 40 1.39 -14.01 -1.66
CA VAL A 40 2.32 -14.44 -2.73
C VAL A 40 1.77 -15.63 -3.50
N GLN A 41 1.18 -16.60 -2.81
CA GLN A 41 0.63 -17.82 -3.42
C GLN A 41 -0.64 -17.54 -4.22
N ILE A 42 -1.57 -16.77 -3.66
CA ILE A 42 -2.84 -16.40 -4.30
C ILE A 42 -2.58 -15.67 -5.62
N TYR A 43 -1.66 -14.71 -5.61
CA TYR A 43 -1.37 -13.83 -6.73
C TYR A 43 -0.22 -14.32 -7.62
N ALA A 44 0.32 -15.52 -7.35
CA ALA A 44 1.48 -16.09 -8.04
C ALA A 44 2.62 -15.07 -8.25
N LEU A 45 2.89 -14.26 -7.22
CA LEU A 45 3.85 -13.16 -7.31
C LEU A 45 5.27 -13.73 -7.40
N ASN A 46 6.10 -13.21 -8.30
CA ASN A 46 7.53 -13.53 -8.35
C ASN A 46 8.33 -12.94 -7.17
N VAL A 47 7.65 -12.41 -6.15
CA VAL A 47 8.18 -11.59 -5.06
C VAL A 47 8.28 -12.45 -3.81
N PRO A 48 9.41 -12.49 -3.10
CA PRO A 48 9.48 -13.22 -1.84
C PRO A 48 8.66 -12.51 -0.74
N ALA A 49 8.05 -13.29 0.16
CA ALA A 49 7.17 -12.78 1.22
C ALA A 49 7.82 -11.72 2.14
N HIS A 50 9.16 -11.69 2.25
CA HIS A 50 9.86 -10.68 3.04
C HIS A 50 9.74 -9.26 2.44
N ALA A 51 9.68 -9.13 1.11
CA ALA A 51 9.54 -7.84 0.44
C ALA A 51 8.14 -7.25 0.70
N ILE A 52 7.10 -8.10 0.66
CA ILE A 52 5.74 -7.68 1.06
C ILE A 52 5.72 -7.22 2.52
N ARG A 53 6.37 -7.95 3.44
CA ARG A 53 6.45 -7.54 4.85
C ARG A 53 7.18 -6.21 5.04
N ALA A 54 8.24 -5.96 4.26
CA ALA A 54 8.95 -4.68 4.28
C ALA A 54 8.04 -3.54 3.80
N LYS A 55 7.25 -3.77 2.75
CA LYS A 55 6.30 -2.77 2.26
C LYS A 55 5.18 -2.48 3.24
N VAL A 56 4.61 -3.53 3.84
CA VAL A 56 3.63 -3.38 4.92
C VAL A 56 4.22 -2.51 6.03
N ARG A 57 5.48 -2.71 6.42
CA ARG A 57 6.14 -1.83 7.41
C ARG A 57 6.21 -0.38 6.94
N GLU A 58 6.67 -0.13 5.73
CA GLU A 58 6.73 1.24 5.16
C GLU A 58 5.36 1.95 5.19
N MET A 59 4.29 1.24 4.85
CA MET A 59 2.93 1.82 4.86
C MET A 59 2.45 2.16 6.28
N PHE A 60 2.83 1.37 7.28
CA PHE A 60 2.53 1.67 8.68
C PHE A 60 3.40 2.82 9.20
N ASP A 61 4.68 2.89 8.79
CA ASP A 61 5.61 3.95 9.18
C ASP A 61 5.18 5.31 8.59
N ARG A 62 4.66 5.33 7.36
CA ARG A 62 4.10 6.54 6.72
C ARG A 62 2.98 7.18 7.54
N ASN A 63 2.19 6.37 8.24
CA ASN A 63 1.06 6.82 9.05
C ASN A 63 1.41 6.88 10.55
N ALA A 64 2.68 6.70 10.94
CA ALA A 64 3.09 6.64 12.35
C ALA A 64 2.94 7.97 13.10
N GLN A 65 2.95 9.10 12.38
CA GLN A 65 2.86 10.44 12.95
C GLN A 65 1.42 10.92 13.21
N VAL A 66 0.41 10.12 12.85
CA VAL A 66 -0.99 10.51 13.05
C VAL A 66 -1.33 10.45 14.54
N THR A 67 -1.64 11.60 15.13
CA THR A 67 -1.98 11.74 16.56
C THR A 67 -3.47 11.59 16.84
N ASP A 68 -4.32 11.88 15.85
CA ASP A 68 -5.77 11.85 16.01
C ASP A 68 -6.31 10.41 16.02
N VAL A 69 -7.11 10.09 17.04
CA VAL A 69 -7.68 8.76 17.28
C VAL A 69 -8.69 8.41 16.18
N GLU A 70 -9.51 9.37 15.76
CA GLU A 70 -10.55 9.15 14.75
C GLU A 70 -9.92 8.92 13.37
N ALA A 71 -8.91 9.71 13.02
CA ALA A 71 -8.10 9.49 11.83
C ALA A 71 -7.46 8.08 11.82
N VAL A 72 -6.94 7.61 12.96
CA VAL A 72 -6.39 6.25 13.09
C VAL A 72 -7.47 5.18 12.89
N ASP A 73 -8.68 5.38 13.40
CA ASP A 73 -9.78 4.42 13.18
C ASP A 73 -10.20 4.33 11.71
N ILE A 74 -10.20 5.45 10.99
CA ILE A 74 -10.45 5.48 9.54
C ILE A 74 -9.34 4.73 8.79
N LEU A 75 -8.07 4.95 9.16
CA LEU A 75 -6.93 4.24 8.57
C LEU A 75 -6.99 2.74 8.86
N LEU A 76 -7.37 2.36 10.08
CA LEU A 76 -7.57 0.96 10.45
C LEU A 76 -8.68 0.31 9.64
N LEU A 77 -9.82 1.00 9.47
CA LEU A 77 -10.92 0.52 8.65
C LEU A 77 -10.47 0.26 7.20
N LYS A 78 -9.81 1.24 6.58
CA LYS A 78 -9.25 1.11 5.22
C LYS A 78 -8.27 -0.06 5.15
N GLY A 79 -7.39 -0.21 6.14
CA GLY A 79 -6.43 -1.31 6.19
C GLY A 79 -7.07 -2.70 6.34
N TYR A 80 -8.21 -2.80 7.05
CA TYR A 80 -8.98 -4.05 7.12
C TYR A 80 -9.70 -4.35 5.81
N GLN A 81 -10.28 -3.35 5.15
CA GLN A 81 -10.93 -3.49 3.84
C GLN A 81 -9.92 -3.94 2.78
N GLU A 82 -8.77 -3.27 2.73
CA GLU A 82 -7.66 -3.60 1.83
C GLU A 82 -7.20 -5.06 2.02
N TYR A 83 -7.05 -5.50 3.27
CA TYR A 83 -6.66 -6.88 3.59
C TYR A 83 -7.72 -7.89 3.12
N GLN A 84 -8.99 -7.57 3.35
CA GLN A 84 -10.11 -8.40 2.93
C GLN A 84 -10.19 -8.53 1.41
N GLU A 85 -10.04 -7.42 0.68
CA GLU A 85 -10.01 -7.40 -0.78
C GLU A 85 -8.84 -8.22 -1.34
N THR A 86 -7.68 -8.15 -0.68
CA THR A 86 -6.47 -8.88 -1.09
C THR A 86 -6.61 -10.39 -0.87
N ILE A 87 -6.98 -10.82 0.34
CA ILE A 87 -7.08 -12.25 0.65
C ILE A 87 -8.25 -12.93 -0.10
N ASN A 88 -9.34 -12.20 -0.33
CA ASN A 88 -10.49 -12.75 -1.06
C ASN A 88 -10.34 -12.66 -2.59
N CYS A 89 -9.18 -12.24 -3.11
CA CYS A 89 -8.92 -12.10 -4.55
C CYS A 89 -9.89 -11.14 -5.26
N TRP A 90 -10.37 -10.10 -4.57
CA TRP A 90 -11.22 -9.08 -5.20
C TRP A 90 -10.40 -8.06 -5.97
N LYS A 91 -9.12 -7.89 -5.61
CA LYS A 91 -8.15 -7.14 -6.40
C LYS A 91 -7.56 -8.00 -7.50
N MET A 92 -7.39 -7.40 -8.67
CA MET A 92 -6.60 -7.97 -9.77
C MET A 92 -5.10 -7.90 -9.44
N ASP A 93 -4.31 -8.86 -9.90
CA ASP A 93 -2.84 -8.97 -9.69
C ASP A 93 -2.13 -7.63 -9.95
N ARG A 94 -2.56 -6.95 -11.01
CA ARG A 94 -2.03 -5.64 -11.40
C ARG A 94 -2.22 -4.58 -10.30
N SER A 95 -3.39 -4.55 -9.66
CA SER A 95 -3.71 -3.54 -8.64
C SER A 95 -2.92 -3.78 -7.34
N VAL A 96 -2.66 -5.05 -7.00
CA VAL A 96 -1.81 -5.43 -5.85
C VAL A 96 -0.37 -4.94 -6.04
N PHE A 97 0.14 -4.98 -7.27
CA PHE A 97 1.47 -4.44 -7.58
C PHE A 97 1.54 -2.92 -7.42
N VAL A 98 0.54 -2.16 -7.88
CA VAL A 98 0.51 -0.68 -7.73
C VAL A 98 0.40 -0.25 -6.27
N SER A 99 -0.33 -0.98 -5.43
CA SER A 99 -0.41 -0.65 -4.00
C SER A 99 0.84 -1.08 -3.21
N LEU A 100 1.62 -2.04 -3.73
CA LEU A 100 2.82 -2.58 -3.07
C LEU A 100 4.16 -2.08 -3.65
N HIS A 101 4.22 -1.54 -4.86
CA HIS A 101 5.39 -0.86 -5.43
C HIS A 101 5.24 0.64 -5.17
N ALA A 102 5.95 1.19 -4.19
CA ALA A 102 7.19 1.92 -4.45
C ALA A 102 8.45 1.26 -3.85
N ALA A 103 8.87 0.10 -4.35
CA ALA A 103 10.11 -0.54 -3.87
C ALA A 103 10.91 -1.17 -5.01
N GLN A 104 11.67 -0.31 -5.69
CA GLN A 104 13.06 -0.36 -6.21
C GLN A 104 13.94 -1.64 -6.13
N ILE A 105 13.43 -2.82 -5.78
CA ILE A 105 14.20 -4.07 -5.62
C ILE A 105 14.10 -4.98 -6.85
N TYR A 106 13.06 -4.84 -7.67
CA TYR A 106 12.86 -5.67 -8.87
C TYR A 106 13.83 -5.41 -10.02
N LEU A 107 14.45 -4.23 -10.07
CA LEU A 107 15.32 -3.85 -11.18
C LEU A 107 16.73 -4.47 -11.08
N LYS A 108 17.03 -5.20 -10.01
CA LYS A 108 18.38 -5.71 -9.76
C LYS A 108 18.61 -7.18 -10.13
N ILE A 109 17.58 -7.95 -10.44
CA ILE A 109 17.73 -9.43 -10.45
C ILE A 109 17.60 -10.12 -11.81
N ASP A 110 16.84 -9.67 -12.83
CA ASP A 110 16.81 -10.44 -14.10
C ASP A 110 16.55 -9.59 -15.37
N PRO A 111 17.52 -9.47 -16.29
CA PRO A 111 17.30 -8.84 -17.61
C PRO A 111 16.70 -9.79 -18.67
N GLY A 112 16.24 -11.00 -18.31
CA GLY A 112 16.11 -12.10 -19.28
C GLY A 112 14.74 -12.79 -19.43
N VAL A 113 13.70 -12.44 -18.66
CA VAL A 113 12.44 -13.20 -18.70
C VAL A 113 11.38 -12.46 -19.52
N GLY A 114 10.88 -13.13 -20.56
CA GLY A 114 10.02 -12.60 -21.61
C GLY A 114 8.84 -11.76 -21.12
N ASN A 115 8.75 -10.55 -21.68
CA ASN A 115 7.74 -9.54 -21.42
C ASN A 115 6.33 -10.04 -21.78
N SER A 116 5.56 -10.45 -20.78
CA SER A 116 4.11 -10.48 -20.94
C SER A 116 3.62 -9.04 -21.13
N HIS A 117 2.63 -8.84 -22.00
CA HIS A 117 2.10 -7.52 -22.40
C HIS A 117 1.64 -6.65 -21.21
N VAL A 118 1.48 -7.25 -20.03
CA VAL A 118 1.06 -6.62 -18.78
C VAL A 118 2.24 -5.98 -18.03
N MET A 119 3.46 -6.53 -18.08
CA MET A 119 4.66 -5.90 -17.49
C MET A 119 5.03 -4.58 -18.18
N ARG A 120 4.63 -4.43 -19.45
CA ARG A 120 4.84 -3.22 -20.25
C ARG A 120 3.96 -2.04 -19.80
N PHE A 121 2.81 -2.32 -19.17
CA PHE A 121 1.97 -1.31 -18.51
C PHE A 121 2.53 -0.89 -17.13
N PHE A 122 3.44 -1.68 -16.57
CA PHE A 122 4.10 -1.45 -15.26
C PHE A 122 5.52 -0.92 -15.34
N ALA A 123 6.08 -0.83 -16.54
CA ALA A 123 7.23 0.03 -16.83
C ALA A 123 6.94 1.52 -16.52
N ALA A 124 5.72 1.87 -16.10
CA ALA A 124 5.35 3.18 -15.57
C ALA A 124 5.93 3.52 -14.18
N GLU A 125 6.81 2.68 -13.59
CA GLU A 125 7.75 3.14 -12.55
C GLU A 125 9.16 3.45 -13.09
N GLU A 126 9.39 3.41 -14.41
CA GLU A 126 10.40 4.23 -15.12
C GLU A 126 9.87 5.66 -15.35
N LEU A 127 9.00 6.18 -14.47
CA LEU A 127 8.79 7.61 -14.43
C LEU A 127 10.14 8.24 -14.05
N PRO A 128 10.62 9.26 -14.79
CA PRO A 128 11.80 9.99 -14.34
C PRO A 128 11.54 10.39 -12.89
N ALA A 129 12.54 10.17 -12.02
CA ALA A 129 12.46 10.51 -10.61
C ALA A 129 11.80 11.87 -10.48
N ARG A 130 10.82 12.00 -9.56
CA ARG A 130 10.09 13.26 -9.40
C ARG A 130 11.12 14.39 -9.37
N PRO A 131 11.03 15.37 -10.28
CA PRO A 131 12.06 16.39 -10.41
C PRO A 131 12.29 17.04 -9.05
N ALA A 132 13.53 16.97 -8.56
CA ALA A 132 13.87 17.50 -7.24
C ALA A 132 13.87 19.05 -7.26
N THR A 133 14.10 19.62 -8.44
CA THR A 133 14.23 21.06 -8.64
C THR A 133 12.99 21.59 -9.35
N PHE A 134 12.60 22.81 -8.99
CA PHE A 134 11.54 23.55 -9.67
C PHE A 134 11.75 23.64 -11.19
N LEU A 135 12.99 23.86 -11.66
CA LEU A 135 13.28 23.95 -13.09
C LEU A 135 12.97 22.65 -13.84
N ASP A 136 13.32 21.51 -13.28
CA ASP A 136 13.04 20.21 -13.90
C ASP A 136 11.53 19.91 -13.89
N ALA A 137 10.80 20.36 -12.86
CA ALA A 137 9.35 20.26 -12.76
C ALA A 137 8.63 21.16 -13.76
N PHE A 138 9.11 22.40 -13.90
CA PHE A 138 8.65 23.40 -14.84
C PHE A 138 8.84 22.94 -16.29
N TYR A 139 10.03 22.43 -16.63
CA TYR A 139 10.30 21.85 -17.96
C TYR A 139 9.47 20.59 -18.24
N ALA A 140 9.11 19.82 -17.21
CA ALA A 140 8.22 18.67 -17.34
C ALA A 140 6.72 19.05 -17.39
N SER A 141 6.37 20.34 -17.27
CA SER A 141 4.99 20.85 -17.17
C SER A 141 4.19 20.14 -16.07
N ARG A 142 4.87 19.79 -14.96
CA ARG A 142 4.32 19.12 -13.78
C ARG A 142 4.40 20.07 -12.60
N ASP A 143 3.63 21.15 -12.64
CA ASP A 143 3.49 22.06 -11.49
C ASP A 143 2.59 21.40 -10.44
N ASP A 144 3.18 20.90 -9.36
CA ASP A 144 2.43 20.52 -8.17
C ASP A 144 1.82 21.80 -7.56
N ALA A 145 0.49 21.86 -7.39
CA ALA A 145 -0.21 22.92 -6.67
C ALA A 145 0.02 22.86 -5.14
N GLY A 146 1.24 22.52 -4.71
CA GLY A 146 1.66 22.46 -3.31
C GLY A 146 2.20 23.81 -2.86
N GLU A 147 1.36 24.54 -2.11
CA GLU A 147 1.59 25.75 -1.33
C GLU A 147 3.06 26.22 -1.21
N VAL A 148 3.46 27.16 -2.06
CA VAL A 148 4.59 28.05 -1.76
C VAL A 148 4.08 29.06 -0.73
N GLN A 149 4.46 28.92 0.54
CA GLN A 149 4.26 30.01 1.49
C GLN A 149 5.11 31.21 1.04
N PRO A 150 4.52 32.41 0.87
CA PRO A 150 5.29 33.58 0.51
C PRO A 150 6.26 33.88 1.66
N THR A 151 7.56 33.72 1.39
CA THR A 151 8.58 34.29 2.27
C THR A 151 8.56 35.80 2.05
N ALA A 152 8.40 36.53 3.15
CA ALA A 152 8.26 37.99 3.21
C ALA A 152 9.46 38.74 2.59
#